data_AF-A0A7C0V5M4-F1
#
_entry.id   AF-A0A7C0V5M4-F1
#
_cell.length_a   1.000
_cell.length_b   1.000
_cell.length_c   1.000
_cell.angle_alpha   90.00
_cell.angle_beta   90.00
_cell.angle_gamma   90.00
#
_symmetry.space_group_name_H-M   'P 1'
#
loop_
_entity.id
_entity.type
_entity.pdbx_description
1 polymer ?
#
loop_
_entity_poly.entity_id
_entity_poly.type
_entity_poly.pdbx_seq_one_letter_code
_entity_poly.pdbx_strand_id
1 'polypeptide(L)' 'GIDSSRITTQVIRGAESRAAAIAEEAKNGDYATIVLGRRGQSKVGDFFMGRVANKLIYAARQHSIWIVN' A
#
# COMPACT_ATOMS: atom_id res chain seq x y z
N GLY A 1 -15.66 -8.81 14.63
CA GLY A 1 -15.39 -8.27 13.28
C GLY A 1 -15.28 -6.75 13.35
N ILE A 2 -14.73 -6.12 12.30
CA ILE A 2 -14.70 -4.65 12.19
C ILE A 2 -16.07 -4.18 11.68
N ASP A 3 -16.56 -3.06 12.20
CA ASP A 3 -17.84 -2.47 11.77
C ASP A 3 -17.69 -1.87 10.36
N SER A 4 -18.64 -2.11 9.46
CA SER A 4 -18.55 -1.64 8.07
C SER A 4 -18.51 -0.12 7.93
N SER A 5 -19.10 0.63 8.88
CA SER A 5 -19.02 2.09 8.90
C SER A 5 -17.59 2.61 9.13
N ARG A 6 -16.70 1.77 9.66
CA ARG A 6 -15.28 2.07 9.86
C ARG A 6 -14.40 1.62 8.67
N ILE A 7 -15.00 1.16 7.58
CA ILE A 7 -14.30 0.71 6.38
C ILE A 7 -14.62 1.69 5.25
N THR A 8 -13.58 2.37 4.76
CA THR A 8 -13.68 3.28 3.61
C THR A 8 -12.90 2.70 2.44
N THR A 9 -13.40 2.91 1.22
CA THR A 9 -12.72 2.52 -0.02
C THR A 9 -12.49 3.74 -0.89
N GLN A 10 -11.27 3.89 -1.40
CA GLN A 10 -10.90 4.96 -2.31
C GLN A 10 -10.11 4.38 -3.49
N VAL A 11 -10.30 4.93 -4.69
CA VAL A 11 -9.54 4.57 -5.89
C VAL A 11 -8.87 5.81 -6.44
N ILE A 12 -7.55 5.86 -6.33
CA ILE A 12 -6.72 6.94 -6.88
C ILE A 12 -6.31 6.58 -8.31
N ARG A 13 -6.57 7.48 -9.26
CA ARG A 13 -6.22 7.32 -10.70
C ARG A 13 -5.31 8.47 -11.14
N GLY A 14 -4.55 8.25 -12.22
CA GLY A 14 -3.70 9.28 -12.82
C GLY A 14 -2.45 9.67 -12.02
N ALA A 15 -2.16 8.98 -10.91
CA ALA A 15 -0.93 9.22 -10.15
C ALA A 15 0.31 8.86 -10.97
N GLU A 16 1.30 9.76 -11.01
CA GLU A 16 2.59 9.51 -11.66
C GLU A 16 3.32 8.30 -11.05
N SER A 17 3.17 8.11 -9.73
CA SER A 17 3.75 6.99 -9.00
C SER A 17 2.76 6.42 -7.99
N ARG A 18 2.40 5.14 -8.18
CA ARG A 18 1.54 4.39 -7.23
C ARG A 18 2.10 4.39 -5.81
N ALA A 19 3.41 4.21 -5.67
CA ALA A 19 4.05 4.17 -4.36
C ALA A 19 4.05 5.54 -3.66
N ALA A 20 4.26 6.62 -4.43
CA ALA A 20 4.22 7.97 -3.87
C ALA A 20 2.80 8.33 -3.42
N ALA A 21 1.80 8.06 -4.27
CA ALA A 21 0.39 8.29 -3.91
C ALA A 21 -0.03 7.53 -2.65
N ILE A 22 0.39 6.27 -2.49
CA ILE A 22 0.10 5.48 -1.28
C ILE A 22 0.80 6.10 -0.05
N ALA A 23 2.07 6.50 -0.16
CA ALA A 23 2.80 7.10 0.95
C ALA A 23 2.24 8.47 1.36
N GLU A 24 1.83 9.29 0.39
CA GLU A 24 1.20 10.59 0.64
C GLU A 24 -0.18 10.42 1.28
N GLU A 25 -1.00 9.50 0.77
CA GLU A 25 -2.31 9.19 1.37
C GLU A 25 -2.14 8.72 2.83
N ALA A 26 -1.17 7.83 3.08
CA ALA A 26 -0.90 7.37 4.44
C ALA A 26 -0.46 8.48 5.39
N LYS A 27 0.40 9.38 4.90
CA LYS A 27 0.84 10.54 5.67
C LYS A 27 -0.29 11.53 5.93
N ASN A 28 -1.10 11.86 4.91
CA ASN A 28 -2.14 12.86 5.00
C ASN A 28 -3.35 12.37 5.81
N GLY A 29 -3.63 11.06 5.75
CA GLY A 29 -4.67 10.40 6.53
C GLY A 29 -4.23 9.98 7.93
N ASP A 30 -2.97 10.24 8.31
CA ASP A 30 -2.37 9.83 9.60
C ASP A 30 -2.53 8.32 9.89
N TYR A 31 -2.31 7.49 8.85
CA TYR A 31 -2.42 6.05 8.97
C TYR A 31 -1.14 5.46 9.59
N ALA A 32 -1.26 4.74 10.70
CA ALA A 32 -0.11 4.10 11.33
C ALA A 32 0.48 2.93 10.50
N THR A 33 -0.36 2.24 9.72
CA THR A 33 -0.01 0.98 9.07
C THR A 33 -0.47 0.95 7.62
N ILE A 34 0.42 0.50 6.73
CA ILE A 34 0.15 0.21 5.32
C ILE A 34 0.20 -1.30 5.12
N VAL A 35 -0.89 -1.89 4.63
CA VAL A 35 -0.97 -3.33 4.33
C VAL A 35 -1.01 -3.53 2.82
N LEU A 36 -0.14 -4.39 2.30
CA LEU A 36 0.02 -4.67 0.88
C LEU A 36 -0.17 -6.17 0.61
N GLY A 37 -1.00 -6.50 -0.37
CA GLY A 37 -1.14 -7.87 -0.85
C GLY A 37 0.01 -8.27 -1.79
N ARG A 38 0.40 -9.55 -1.77
CA ARG A 38 1.42 -10.12 -2.68
C ARG A 38 0.91 -10.46 -4.08
N ARG A 39 -0.41 -10.40 -4.32
CA ARG A 39 -1.01 -10.65 -5.64
C ARG A 39 -1.18 -9.36 -6.44
N GLY A 40 -0.25 -9.10 -7.36
CA GLY A 40 -0.38 -8.08 -8.39
C GLY A 40 -0.48 -8.72 -9.79
N GLN A 41 -0.95 -7.97 -10.79
CA GLN A 41 -0.99 -8.39 -12.20
C GLN A 41 0.40 -8.57 -12.86
N SER A 42 1.48 -8.61 -12.07
CA SER A 42 2.83 -8.86 -12.56
C SER A 42 3.01 -10.37 -12.62
N LYS A 43 3.06 -10.94 -13.83
CA LYS A 43 3.34 -12.36 -14.08
C LYS A 43 4.78 -12.72 -13.68
N VAL A 44 5.14 -12.73 -12.40
CA VAL A 44 6.46 -13.21 -11.94
C VAL A 44 6.30 -13.88 -10.57
N GLY A 45 6.93 -15.04 -10.43
CA GLY A 45 6.68 -16.08 -9.42
C GLY A 45 6.74 -15.68 -7.94
N ASP A 46 6.45 -16.69 -7.12
CA ASP A 46 6.05 -16.69 -5.71
C ASP A 46 6.97 -16.02 -4.67
N PHE A 47 7.90 -15.13 -5.06
CA PHE A 47 8.85 -14.52 -4.11
C PHE A 47 9.16 -13.04 -4.33
N PHE A 48 8.47 -12.34 -5.25
CA PHE A 48 8.74 -10.91 -5.45
C PHE A 48 7.80 -10.01 -4.63
N MET A 49 8.38 -9.15 -3.78
CA MET A 49 7.68 -8.11 -2.99
C MET A 49 6.79 -7.18 -3.85
N GLY A 50 7.13 -7.03 -5.13
CA GLY A 50 6.47 -6.12 -6.08
C GLY A 50 7.13 -4.73 -6.13
N ARG A 51 7.11 -4.09 -7.31
CA ARG A 51 7.74 -2.77 -7.53
C ARG A 51 7.20 -1.67 -6.61
N VAL A 52 5.93 -1.78 -6.19
CA VAL A 52 5.28 -0.79 -5.33
C VAL A 52 5.70 -0.97 -3.87
N ALA A 53 5.61 -2.20 -3.34
CA ALA A 53 6.00 -2.49 -1.97
C ALA A 53 7.48 -2.16 -1.71
N ASN A 54 8.37 -2.54 -2.65
CA ASN A 54 9.79 -2.20 -2.55
C ASN A 54 10.04 -0.69 -2.43
N LYS A 55 9.30 0.13 -3.19
CA LYS A 55 9.43 1.59 -3.08
C LYS A 55 8.87 2.14 -1.77
N LEU A 56 7.77 1.56 -1.29
CA LEU A 56 7.13 1.99 -0.03
C LEU A 56 8.02 1.79 1.19
N ILE A 57 8.81 0.70 1.23
CA ILE A 57 9.79 0.46 2.30
C ILE A 57 10.74 1.66 2.50
N TYR A 58 11.11 2.33 1.40
CA TYR A 58 11.98 3.51 1.48
C TYR A 58 11.21 4.82 1.65
N ALA A 59 10.00 4.93 1.07
CA ALA A 59 9.23 6.17 1.04
C ALA A 59 8.38 6.41 2.31
N ALA A 60 7.92 5.35 2.98
CA ALA A 60 6.98 5.43 4.10
C ALA A 60 7.65 5.05 5.44
N ARG A 61 8.85 5.56 5.72
CA ARG A 61 9.66 5.17 6.89
C ARG A 61 9.00 5.40 8.26
N GLN A 62 8.01 6.28 8.33
CA GLN A 62 7.27 6.57 9.56
C GLN A 62 6.07 5.63 9.78
N HIS A 63 5.84 4.68 8.87
CA HIS A 63 4.67 3.82 8.85
C HIS A 63 5.10 2.36 8.99
N SER A 64 4.27 1.56 9.66
CA SER A 64 4.46 0.10 9.66
C SER A 64 4.01 -0.48 8.32
N ILE A 65 4.87 -1.27 7.67
CA ILE A 65 4.53 -1.92 6.41
C ILE A 65 4.33 -3.41 6.63
N TRP A 66 3.16 -3.91 6.24
CA TRP A 66 2.78 -5.32 6.34
C TRP A 66 2.55 -5.88 4.95
N ILE A 67 3.09 -7.07 4.69
CA ILE A 67 2.92 -7.75 3.41
C ILE A 67 2.22 -9.07 3.66
N VAL A 68 1.04 -9.22 3.07
CA VAL A 68 0.10 -10.32 3.35
C VAL A 68 -0.24 -11.08 2.06
N ASN A 69 -0.55 -12.38 2.21
CA ASN A 69 -0.97 -13.28 1.13
C ASN A 69 -2.49 -13.31 0.98
#